data_AF-A0A3M0ZRX1-F1
#
_entry.id   AF-A0A3M0ZRX1-F1
#
_cell.length_a   1.000
_cell.length_b   1.000
_cell.length_c   1.000
_cell.angle_alpha   90.00
_cell.angle_beta   90.00
_cell.angle_gamma   90.00
#
_symmetry.space_group_name_H-M   'P 1'
#
loop_
_entity.id
_entity.type
_entity.pdbx_description
1 polymer ?
#
loop_
_entity_poly.entity_id
_entity_poly.type
_entity_poly.pdbx_seq_one_letter_code
_entity_poly.pdbx_strand_id
1 'polypeptide(L)'
;MNRLVYKITLLVFVFFMTVGAYASSGRVEVVVSSGGIKPIKAIGLLISSGGVISKGNAEFRKVKDGVFLVSIPVQKGDVGKDTVATALLLSEDGKASSFGEVVDASSVTGRMARFALPQCKTRKPKSAVEDENIYSNLGNLESLLEIRKVRRDFLKLQLKKAMSGSMLKKLRKIEEGFGLYTGRPLSPDLDPYELSERLFRIYSVIRTK
;
A
#
# COMPACT_ATOMS: atom_id res chain seq x y z
N MET A 1 20.03 -49.33 -48.43
CA MET A 1 19.96 -48.91 -47.02
C MET A 1 19.82 -47.39 -46.79
N ASN A 2 19.79 -46.53 -47.83
CA ASN A 2 19.82 -45.06 -47.64
C ASN A 2 18.46 -44.33 -47.52
N ARG A 3 17.33 -45.00 -47.74
CA ARG A 3 16.00 -44.35 -47.66
C ARG A 3 15.38 -44.34 -46.26
N LEU A 4 15.88 -45.18 -45.34
CA LEU A 4 15.35 -45.27 -43.98
C LEU A 4 15.96 -44.20 -43.05
N VAL A 5 17.26 -43.92 -43.21
CA VAL A 5 17.98 -42.94 -42.38
C VAL A 5 17.44 -41.53 -42.60
N TYR A 6 17.13 -41.16 -43.85
CA TYR A 6 16.62 -39.83 -44.20
C TYR A 6 15.23 -39.54 -43.61
N LYS A 7 14.38 -40.56 -43.47
CA LYS A 7 13.05 -40.41 -42.87
C LYS A 7 13.12 -40.20 -41.35
N ILE A 8 14.12 -40.77 -40.67
CA ILE A 8 14.29 -40.63 -39.22
C ILE A 8 14.87 -39.25 -38.89
N THR A 9 15.86 -38.76 -39.64
CA THR A 9 16.41 -37.41 -39.43
C THR A 9 15.41 -36.28 -39.74
N LEU A 10 14.53 -36.46 -40.73
CA LEU A 10 13.50 -35.45 -41.03
C LEU A 10 12.41 -35.40 -39.93
N LEU A 11 12.10 -36.53 -39.30
CA LEU A 11 11.10 -36.61 -38.24
C LEU A 11 11.61 -36.00 -36.92
N VAL A 12 12.91 -36.14 -36.62
CA VAL A 12 13.55 -35.47 -35.47
C VAL A 12 13.62 -33.95 -35.67
N PHE A 13 13.84 -33.47 -36.90
CA PHE A 13 13.90 -32.03 -37.18
C PHE A 13 12.53 -31.34 -37.13
N VAL A 14 11.45 -32.04 -37.51
CA VAL A 14 10.08 -31.51 -37.39
C VAL A 14 9.61 -31.49 -35.93
N PHE A 15 10.04 -32.45 -35.11
CA PHE A 15 9.67 -32.48 -33.68
C PHE A 15 10.34 -31.38 -32.85
N PHE A 16 11.53 -30.92 -33.26
CA PHE A 16 12.24 -29.83 -32.57
C PHE A 16 11.73 -28.41 -32.92
N MET A 17 11.00 -28.24 -34.03
CA MET A 17 10.47 -26.94 -34.45
C MET A 17 9.06 -26.63 -33.89
N THR A 18 8.36 -27.60 -33.32
CA THR A 18 7.00 -27.40 -32.79
C THR A 18 6.91 -27.19 -31.28
N VAL A 19 8.03 -27.04 -30.58
CA VAL A 19 8.03 -26.47 -29.21
C VAL A 19 7.99 -24.94 -29.32
N GLY A 20 7.00 -24.44 -30.07
CA GLY A 20 6.57 -23.06 -29.94
C GLY A 20 6.03 -22.91 -28.53
N ALA A 21 6.81 -22.25 -27.68
CA ALA A 21 6.42 -21.89 -26.35
C ALA A 21 5.02 -21.25 -26.41
N TYR A 22 4.00 -21.97 -25.95
CA TYR A 22 2.71 -21.40 -25.61
C TYR A 22 2.94 -20.43 -24.46
N ALA A 23 3.39 -19.22 -24.79
CA ALA A 23 3.34 -18.08 -23.91
C ALA A 23 1.86 -17.80 -23.68
N SER A 24 1.30 -18.40 -22.62
CA SER A 24 -0.04 -18.04 -22.17
C SER A 24 0.02 -16.57 -21.74
N SER A 25 -0.43 -15.70 -22.63
CA SER A 25 -0.52 -14.27 -22.39
C SER A 25 -1.72 -14.01 -21.49
N GLY A 26 -1.45 -13.63 -20.25
CA GLY A 26 -2.46 -13.10 -19.35
C GLY A 26 -2.67 -11.61 -19.60
N ARG A 27 -3.82 -11.09 -19.17
CA ARG A 27 -4.06 -9.64 -19.09
C ARG A 27 -4.44 -9.31 -17.65
N VAL A 28 -3.81 -8.29 -17.08
CA VAL A 28 -4.22 -7.70 -15.80
C VAL A 28 -4.99 -6.43 -16.08
N GLU A 29 -6.16 -6.29 -15.51
CA GLU A 29 -6.99 -5.10 -15.65
C GLU A 29 -6.84 -4.21 -14.42
N VAL A 30 -6.49 -2.94 -14.65
CA VAL A 30 -6.28 -1.93 -13.60
C VAL A 30 -7.24 -0.77 -13.84
N VAL A 31 -7.94 -0.34 -12.79
CA VAL A 31 -8.82 0.83 -12.86
C VAL A 31 -8.03 2.08 -12.52
N VAL A 32 -8.18 3.13 -13.34
CA VAL A 32 -7.52 4.43 -13.17
C VAL A 32 -8.54 5.55 -13.24
N SER A 33 -8.55 6.40 -12.22
CA SER A 33 -9.38 7.60 -12.16
C SER A 33 -8.56 8.81 -12.60
N SER A 34 -8.92 9.40 -13.74
CA SER A 34 -8.19 10.48 -14.44
C SER A 34 -8.48 11.91 -13.96
N GLY A 35 -9.45 12.09 -13.04
CA GLY A 35 -9.82 13.41 -12.52
C GLY A 35 -10.33 14.42 -13.57
N GLY A 36 -10.72 13.98 -14.77
CA GLY A 36 -11.26 14.84 -15.83
C GLY A 36 -10.30 15.13 -17.00
N ILE A 37 -9.09 14.57 -16.97
CA ILE A 37 -8.09 14.72 -18.05
C ILE A 37 -8.31 13.63 -19.10
N LYS A 38 -8.17 13.95 -20.40
CA LYS A 38 -8.23 12.97 -21.50
C LYS A 38 -6.85 12.30 -21.67
N PRO A 39 -6.68 11.00 -21.35
CA PRO A 39 -5.42 10.32 -21.53
C PRO A 39 -5.20 9.92 -22.99
N ILE A 40 -3.97 10.05 -23.49
CA ILE A 40 -3.56 9.56 -24.82
C ILE A 40 -2.94 8.17 -24.72
N LYS A 41 -2.17 7.91 -23.65
CA LYS A 41 -1.36 6.72 -23.52
C LYS A 41 -1.47 6.14 -22.11
N ALA A 42 -1.45 4.82 -22.03
CA ALA A 42 -1.34 4.09 -20.79
C ALA A 42 -0.03 3.30 -20.75
N ILE A 43 0.59 3.25 -19.57
CA ILE A 43 1.77 2.44 -19.30
C ILE A 43 1.42 1.50 -18.16
N GLY A 44 1.59 0.19 -18.39
CA GLY A 44 1.51 -0.79 -17.31
C GLY A 44 2.85 -0.90 -16.58
N LEU A 45 2.82 -1.01 -15.27
CA LEU A 45 3.99 -1.25 -14.43
C LEU A 45 3.76 -2.55 -13.66
N LEU A 46 4.69 -3.48 -13.77
CA LEU A 46 4.76 -4.69 -12.96
C LEU A 46 5.90 -4.50 -11.95
N ILE A 47 5.60 -4.63 -10.66
CA ILE A 47 6.52 -4.39 -9.57
C ILE A 47 6.67 -5.71 -8.81
N SER A 48 7.90 -6.18 -8.65
CA SER A 48 8.24 -7.35 -7.84
C SER A 48 9.49 -7.05 -6.99
N SER A 49 9.85 -7.97 -6.10
CA SER A 49 11.13 -7.90 -5.39
C SER A 49 12.35 -7.87 -6.33
N GLY A 50 12.20 -8.38 -7.56
CA GLY A 50 13.26 -8.38 -8.58
C GLY A 50 13.37 -7.08 -9.39
N GLY A 51 12.47 -6.12 -9.20
CA GLY A 51 12.51 -4.81 -9.87
C GLY A 51 11.18 -4.39 -10.50
N VAL A 52 11.25 -3.36 -11.35
CA VAL A 52 10.08 -2.77 -12.02
C VAL A 52 10.18 -2.98 -13.52
N ILE A 53 9.16 -3.63 -14.11
CA ILE A 53 9.04 -3.86 -15.54
C ILE A 53 7.95 -2.95 -16.09
N SER A 54 8.31 -2.07 -17.03
CA SER A 54 7.36 -1.21 -17.73
C SER A 54 6.88 -1.85 -19.03
N LYS A 55 5.57 -1.90 -19.22
CA LYS A 55 4.89 -2.38 -20.44
C LYS A 55 4.19 -1.20 -21.12
N GLY A 56 4.81 -0.69 -22.18
CA GLY A 56 4.30 0.45 -22.96
C GLY A 56 3.15 0.14 -23.91
N ASN A 57 2.72 -1.12 -23.99
CA ASN A 57 1.66 -1.62 -24.86
C ASN A 57 0.35 -1.93 -24.09
N ALA A 58 0.08 -1.17 -23.02
CA ALA A 58 -1.14 -1.31 -22.26
C ALA A 58 -2.31 -0.66 -23.05
N GLU A 59 -3.35 -1.44 -23.31
CA GLU A 59 -4.59 -0.94 -23.91
C GLU A 59 -5.43 -0.28 -22.81
N PHE A 60 -6.15 0.80 -23.10
CA PHE A 60 -7.09 1.37 -22.15
C PHE A 60 -8.45 1.63 -22.78
N ARG A 61 -9.51 1.46 -21.99
CA ARG A 61 -10.90 1.68 -22.39
C ARG A 61 -11.59 2.56 -21.36
N LYS A 62 -12.40 3.50 -21.83
CA LYS A 62 -13.21 4.35 -20.95
C LYS A 62 -14.41 3.53 -20.45
N VAL A 63 -14.57 3.44 -19.12
CA VAL A 63 -15.69 2.71 -18.50
C VAL A 63 -16.78 3.68 -18.04
N LYS A 64 -16.39 4.81 -17.44
CA LYS A 64 -17.25 5.90 -17.02
C LYS A 64 -16.54 7.23 -17.20
N ASP A 65 -17.25 8.35 -17.08
CA ASP A 65 -16.62 9.67 -17.10
C ASP A 65 -15.55 9.78 -16.01
N GLY A 66 -14.32 10.09 -16.45
CA GLY A 66 -13.16 10.15 -15.58
C GLY A 66 -12.55 8.80 -15.19
N VAL A 67 -13.15 7.65 -15.53
CA VAL A 67 -12.67 6.31 -15.12
C VAL A 67 -12.29 5.47 -16.34
N PHE A 68 -11.05 4.99 -16.35
CA PHE A 68 -10.46 4.18 -17.41
C PHE A 68 -10.04 2.82 -16.87
N LEU A 69 -10.26 1.78 -17.67
CA LEU A 69 -9.76 0.43 -17.44
C LEU A 69 -8.55 0.21 -18.32
N VAL A 70 -7.40 -0.11 -17.73
CA VAL A 70 -6.14 -0.36 -18.43
C VAL A 70 -5.83 -1.85 -18.38
N SER A 71 -5.73 -2.48 -19.56
CA SER A 71 -5.37 -3.88 -19.73
C SER A 71 -3.87 -4.01 -20.00
N ILE A 72 -3.13 -4.50 -19.01
CA ILE A 72 -1.69 -4.72 -19.08
C ILE A 72 -1.44 -6.15 -19.57
N PRO A 73 -0.73 -6.37 -20.69
CA PRO A 73 -0.36 -7.70 -21.14
C PRO A 73 0.79 -8.26 -20.28
N VAL A 74 0.64 -9.51 -19.84
CA VAL A 74 1.54 -10.15 -18.90
C VAL A 74 1.97 -11.52 -19.43
N GLN A 75 3.29 -11.77 -19.41
CA GLN A 75 3.86 -13.07 -19.79
C GLN A 75 4.17 -13.89 -18.53
N LYS A 76 4.14 -15.23 -18.63
CA LYS A 76 4.42 -16.14 -17.49
C LYS A 76 5.76 -15.89 -16.79
N GLY A 77 6.76 -15.38 -17.50
CA GLY A 77 8.07 -15.05 -16.93
C GLY A 77 8.11 -13.71 -16.18
N ASP A 78 7.13 -12.83 -16.41
CA ASP A 78 7.07 -11.49 -15.80
C ASP A 78 6.38 -11.50 -14.42
N VAL A 79 5.81 -12.64 -13.99
CA VAL A 79 4.96 -12.73 -12.79
C VAL A 79 5.54 -13.71 -11.78
N GLY A 80 6.03 -13.17 -10.68
CA GLY A 80 6.34 -13.89 -9.44
C GLY A 80 5.16 -13.94 -8.47
N LYS A 81 5.35 -14.64 -7.34
CA LYS A 81 4.33 -14.77 -6.26
C LYS A 81 4.03 -13.45 -5.54
N ASP A 82 4.90 -12.47 -5.71
CA ASP A 82 4.90 -11.15 -5.07
C ASP A 82 4.70 -10.01 -6.09
N THR A 83 4.33 -10.34 -7.33
CA THR A 83 4.22 -9.33 -8.40
C THR A 83 2.89 -8.60 -8.35
N VAL A 84 2.95 -7.28 -8.25
CA VAL A 84 1.80 -6.39 -8.33
C VAL A 84 1.85 -5.59 -9.62
N ALA A 85 0.69 -5.28 -10.17
CA ALA A 85 0.52 -4.47 -11.36
C ALA A 85 -0.15 -3.14 -11.00
N THR A 86 0.30 -2.06 -11.62
CA THR A 86 -0.38 -0.76 -11.60
C THR A 86 -0.31 -0.15 -12.99
N ALA A 87 -1.16 0.84 -13.27
CA ALA A 87 -1.21 1.52 -14.56
C ALA A 87 -0.99 3.02 -14.36
N LEU A 88 -0.30 3.64 -15.30
CA LEU A 88 -0.12 5.08 -15.39
C LEU A 88 -0.86 5.59 -16.62
N LEU A 89 -1.64 6.65 -16.46
CA LEU A 89 -2.19 7.40 -17.58
C LEU A 89 -1.34 8.64 -17.86
N LEU A 90 -1.07 8.89 -19.13
CA LEU A 90 -0.32 10.04 -19.63
C LEU A 90 -1.26 10.97 -20.41
N SER A 91 -1.17 12.27 -20.10
CA SER A 91 -1.82 13.34 -20.86
C SER A 91 -1.05 13.67 -22.14
N GLU A 92 -1.61 14.52 -23.01
CA GLU A 92 -0.99 14.96 -24.26
C GLU A 92 0.38 15.63 -24.04
N ASP A 93 0.55 16.33 -22.92
CA ASP A 93 1.80 16.98 -22.53
C ASP A 93 2.89 16.01 -22.03
N GLY A 94 2.65 14.70 -22.09
CA GLY A 94 3.57 13.68 -21.56
C GLY A 94 3.65 13.65 -20.02
N LYS A 95 2.89 14.50 -19.32
CA LYS A 95 2.78 14.48 -17.85
C LYS A 95 1.92 13.30 -17.40
N ALA A 96 2.41 12.60 -16.37
CA ALA A 96 1.65 11.60 -15.64
C ALA A 96 0.42 12.26 -15.03
N SER A 97 -0.76 11.92 -15.53
CA SER A 97 -2.01 12.52 -15.07
C SER A 97 -2.56 11.79 -13.85
N SER A 98 -2.43 10.45 -13.81
CA SER A 98 -3.01 9.65 -12.72
C SER A 98 -2.38 8.26 -12.62
N PHE A 99 -2.33 7.76 -11.38
CA PHE A 99 -1.91 6.40 -11.06
C PHE A 99 -3.13 5.52 -10.80
N GLY A 100 -3.07 4.31 -11.32
CA GLY A 100 -4.06 3.26 -11.14
C GLY A 100 -3.93 2.55 -9.82
N GLU A 101 -4.99 1.85 -9.46
CA GLU A 101 -4.96 0.95 -8.31
C GLU A 101 -3.86 -0.11 -8.47
N VAL A 102 -3.31 -0.55 -7.34
CA VAL A 102 -2.33 -1.64 -7.33
C VAL A 102 -3.09 -2.95 -7.22
N VAL A 103 -2.94 -3.80 -8.23
CA VAL A 103 -3.64 -5.09 -8.36
C VAL A 103 -2.64 -6.23 -8.30
N ASP A 104 -2.99 -7.33 -7.64
CA ASP A 104 -2.14 -8.52 -7.59
C ASP A 104 -2.10 -9.24 -8.96
N ALA A 105 -0.92 -9.27 -9.58
CA ALA A 105 -0.71 -9.90 -10.88
C ALA A 105 -0.47 -11.41 -10.77
N SER A 106 -0.17 -11.93 -9.58
CA SER A 106 0.12 -13.35 -9.34
C SER A 106 -1.10 -14.25 -9.63
N SER A 107 -2.31 -13.71 -9.46
CA SER A 107 -3.58 -14.40 -9.67
C SER A 107 -3.89 -14.75 -11.14
N VAL A 108 -3.21 -14.15 -12.11
CA VAL A 108 -3.49 -14.36 -13.56
C VAL A 108 -2.99 -15.71 -14.07
N THR A 109 -2.04 -16.34 -13.38
CA THR A 109 -1.49 -17.66 -13.76
C THR A 109 -2.22 -18.85 -13.13
N GLY A 110 -3.14 -18.60 -12.18
CA GLY A 110 -3.95 -19.61 -11.49
C GLY A 110 -5.43 -19.45 -11.81
N ARG A 111 -6.15 -20.58 -11.94
CA ARG A 111 -7.61 -20.61 -12.18
C ARG A 111 -8.36 -19.64 -11.24
N MET A 112 -9.23 -18.83 -11.86
CA MET A 112 -10.24 -17.95 -11.25
C MET A 112 -9.75 -16.76 -10.41
N ALA A 113 -9.33 -15.69 -11.09
CA ALA A 113 -9.49 -14.33 -10.60
C ALA A 113 -10.98 -13.90 -10.73
N ARG A 114 -11.87 -14.52 -9.94
CA ARG A 114 -13.18 -13.93 -9.63
C ARG A 114 -13.08 -13.33 -8.23
N PHE A 115 -12.91 -12.02 -8.17
CA PHE A 115 -13.06 -11.18 -6.97
C PHE A 115 -12.15 -11.46 -5.77
N ALA A 116 -10.83 -11.37 -5.97
CA ALA A 116 -9.89 -11.26 -4.85
C ALA A 116 -9.07 -9.97 -4.94
N LEU A 117 -9.76 -8.83 -4.83
CA LEU A 117 -9.16 -7.69 -4.14
C LEU A 117 -8.84 -8.16 -2.71
N PRO A 118 -7.80 -7.65 -2.03
CA PRO A 118 -7.79 -7.66 -0.57
C PRO A 118 -8.90 -6.71 -0.10
N GLN A 119 -10.15 -7.15 -0.26
CA GLN A 119 -11.29 -6.47 0.31
C GLN A 119 -11.10 -6.55 1.82
N CYS A 120 -10.94 -5.40 2.50
CA CYS A 120 -11.35 -5.33 3.88
C CYS A 120 -12.71 -6.04 3.96
N LYS A 121 -12.86 -7.06 4.82
CA LYS A 121 -14.11 -7.81 5.00
C LYS A 121 -15.26 -6.79 5.01
N THR A 122 -16.02 -6.72 3.93
CA THR A 122 -17.21 -5.89 3.87
C THR A 122 -18.13 -6.44 4.93
N ARG A 123 -18.38 -5.67 6.00
CA ARG A 123 -19.38 -6.02 7.01
C ARG A 123 -20.69 -6.17 6.25
N LYS A 124 -21.21 -7.40 6.15
CA LYS A 124 -22.57 -7.62 5.70
C LYS A 124 -23.48 -6.76 6.58
N PRO A 125 -24.46 -6.01 6.03
CA PRO A 125 -25.47 -5.40 6.89
C PRO A 125 -26.10 -6.53 7.70
N LYS A 126 -25.92 -6.45 9.01
CA LYS A 126 -26.29 -7.52 9.91
C LYS A 126 -27.80 -7.70 9.88
N SER A 127 -28.24 -8.91 9.58
CA SER A 127 -29.60 -9.35 9.82
C SER A 127 -29.87 -9.29 11.33
N ALA A 128 -31.09 -8.92 11.73
CA ALA A 128 -31.54 -8.70 13.12
C ALA A 128 -31.35 -9.87 14.13
N VAL A 129 -30.69 -10.96 13.73
CA VAL A 129 -30.34 -12.12 14.56
C VAL A 129 -28.89 -12.03 15.09
N GLU A 130 -28.05 -11.13 14.56
CA GLU A 130 -26.67 -10.91 15.05
C GLU A 130 -26.56 -9.86 16.17
N ASP A 131 -27.66 -9.24 16.59
CA ASP A 131 -27.66 -8.16 17.57
C ASP A 131 -27.32 -8.65 18.98
N GLU A 132 -27.67 -9.89 19.36
CA GLU A 132 -27.31 -10.47 20.68
C GLU A 132 -25.79 -10.57 20.89
N ASN A 133 -25.03 -10.84 19.82
CA ASN A 133 -23.56 -10.85 19.88
C ASN A 133 -22.94 -9.44 19.85
N ILE A 134 -23.69 -8.40 19.46
CA ILE A 134 -23.21 -7.02 19.57
C ILE A 134 -23.27 -6.58 21.02
N TYR A 135 -24.36 -6.88 21.74
CA TYR A 135 -24.48 -6.57 23.16
C TYR A 135 -23.41 -7.27 24.01
N SER A 136 -23.07 -8.53 23.71
CA SER A 136 -21.97 -9.22 24.41
C SER A 136 -20.59 -8.63 24.09
N ASN A 137 -20.38 -8.12 22.87
CA ASN A 137 -19.13 -7.46 22.48
C ASN A 137 -19.03 -6.01 22.98
N LEU A 138 -20.15 -5.35 23.26
CA LEU A 138 -20.16 -4.00 23.84
C LEU A 138 -19.52 -3.99 25.23
N GLY A 139 -19.85 -4.96 26.10
CA GLY A 139 -19.22 -5.07 27.41
C GLY A 139 -17.70 -5.28 27.35
N ASN A 140 -17.22 -6.07 26.37
CA ASN A 140 -15.78 -6.25 26.13
C ASN A 140 -15.12 -4.95 25.63
N LEU A 141 -15.80 -4.20 24.77
CA LEU A 141 -15.31 -2.91 24.26
C LEU A 141 -15.26 -1.85 25.36
N GLU A 142 -16.30 -1.77 26.20
CA GLU A 142 -16.34 -0.89 27.37
C GLU A 142 -15.19 -1.22 28.34
N SER A 143 -15.00 -2.49 28.65
CA SER A 143 -13.86 -2.95 29.47
C SER A 143 -12.51 -2.56 28.87
N LEU A 144 -12.33 -2.71 27.55
CA LEU A 144 -11.10 -2.28 26.88
C LEU A 144 -10.89 -0.76 26.93
N LEU A 145 -11.96 0.03 26.82
CA LEU A 145 -11.90 1.48 26.96
C LEU A 145 -11.55 1.90 28.38
N GLU A 146 -12.11 1.23 29.38
CA GLU A 146 -11.76 1.45 30.79
C GLU A 146 -10.29 1.13 31.07
N ILE A 147 -9.80 -0.04 30.63
CA ILE A 147 -8.39 -0.42 30.77
C ILE A 147 -7.49 0.62 30.11
N ARG A 148 -7.83 1.10 28.91
CA ARG A 148 -7.07 2.15 28.22
C ARG A 148 -7.11 3.48 28.98
N LYS A 149 -8.25 3.85 29.54
CA LYS A 149 -8.40 5.06 30.37
C LYS A 149 -7.50 4.97 31.61
N VAL A 150 -7.55 3.87 32.35
CA VAL A 150 -6.71 3.64 33.54
C VAL A 150 -5.23 3.71 33.17
N ARG A 151 -4.80 3.04 32.09
CA ARG A 151 -3.41 3.08 31.63
C ARG A 151 -2.96 4.50 31.26
N ARG A 152 -3.80 5.23 30.53
CA ARG A 152 -3.51 6.63 30.16
C ARG A 152 -3.38 7.51 31.40
N ASP A 153 -4.28 7.37 32.36
CA ASP A 153 -4.30 8.21 33.55
C ASP A 153 -3.09 7.89 34.46
N PHE A 154 -2.72 6.61 34.57
CA PHE A 154 -1.48 6.18 35.23
C PHE A 154 -0.23 6.76 34.55
N LEU A 155 -0.13 6.69 33.22
CA LEU A 155 1.00 7.27 32.48
C LEU A 155 1.06 8.79 32.64
N LYS A 156 -0.08 9.48 32.67
CA LYS A 156 -0.13 10.92 32.97
C LYS A 156 0.41 11.24 34.36
N LEU A 157 0.10 10.42 35.37
CA LEU A 157 0.66 10.58 36.72
C LEU A 157 2.17 10.35 36.74
N GLN A 158 2.65 9.30 36.07
CA GLN A 158 4.09 9.04 35.94
C GLN A 158 4.80 10.20 35.25
N LEU A 159 4.23 10.72 34.17
CA LEU A 159 4.74 11.89 33.44
C LEU A 159 4.80 13.12 34.35
N LYS A 160 3.72 13.42 35.09
CA LYS A 160 3.68 14.53 36.06
C LYS A 160 4.77 14.38 37.12
N LYS A 161 4.99 13.17 37.62
CA LYS A 161 6.05 12.89 38.61
C LYS A 161 7.44 13.06 38.00
N ALA A 162 7.69 12.54 36.81
CA ALA A 162 8.96 12.67 36.11
C ALA A 162 9.27 14.14 35.74
N MET A 163 8.25 14.89 35.33
CA MET A 163 8.32 16.30 34.97
C MET A 163 8.03 17.24 36.16
N SER A 164 8.31 16.82 37.39
CA SER A 164 8.16 17.66 38.58
C SER A 164 9.50 18.18 39.10
N GLY A 165 9.45 19.23 39.93
CA GLY A 165 10.59 19.73 40.69
C GLY A 165 11.68 20.39 39.84
N SER A 166 12.94 20.03 40.12
CA SER A 166 14.12 20.68 39.55
C SER A 166 14.33 20.35 38.06
N MET A 167 13.88 19.18 37.60
CA MET A 167 14.01 18.77 36.20
C MET A 167 13.18 19.65 35.27
N LEU A 168 11.93 19.95 35.63
CA LEU A 168 11.08 20.86 34.86
C LEU A 168 11.68 22.27 34.76
N LYS A 169 12.24 22.77 35.86
CA LYS A 169 12.93 24.06 35.88
C LYS A 169 14.15 24.06 34.94
N LYS A 170 14.92 22.97 34.90
CA LYS A 170 16.06 22.82 33.97
C LYS A 170 15.58 22.79 32.52
N LEU A 171 14.54 22.02 32.20
CA LEU A 171 13.99 21.94 30.85
C LEU A 171 13.48 23.30 30.36
N ARG A 172 12.77 24.06 31.21
CA ARG A 172 12.33 25.42 30.89
C ARG A 172 13.50 26.37 30.62
N LYS A 173 14.54 26.33 31.46
CA LYS A 173 15.75 27.14 31.25
C LYS A 173 16.47 26.79 29.94
N ILE A 174 16.50 25.52 29.57
CA ILE A 174 17.07 25.07 28.30
C ILE A 174 16.22 25.60 27.14
N GLU A 175 14.91 25.44 27.22
CA GLU A 175 13.98 25.95 26.21
C GLU A 175 14.10 27.47 26.00
N GLU A 176 14.17 28.23 27.08
CA GLU A 176 14.39 29.69 27.07
C GLU A 176 15.78 30.04 26.54
N GLY A 177 16.83 29.35 27.01
CA GLY A 177 18.22 29.62 26.63
C GLY A 177 18.53 29.35 25.16
N PHE A 178 17.78 28.47 24.51
CA PHE A 178 17.88 28.19 23.08
C PHE A 178 16.82 28.92 22.24
N GLY A 179 15.96 29.74 22.84
CA GLY A 179 14.91 30.47 22.12
C GLY A 179 13.86 29.56 21.47
N LEU A 180 13.64 28.36 22.01
CA LEU A 180 12.68 27.37 21.48
C LEU A 180 11.24 27.59 21.98
N TYR A 181 11.01 28.69 22.70
CA TYR A 181 9.75 28.94 23.39
C TYR A 181 8.59 29.17 22.42
N THR A 182 7.57 28.31 22.48
CA THR A 182 6.33 28.44 21.72
C THR A 182 5.14 28.60 22.66
N GLY A 183 4.77 29.84 22.97
CA GLY A 183 3.50 30.14 23.62
C GLY A 183 3.45 29.83 25.11
N ARG A 184 2.96 28.65 25.52
CA ARG A 184 2.77 28.32 26.95
C ARG A 184 4.05 27.74 27.56
N PRO A 185 4.34 27.97 28.86
CA PRO A 185 5.51 27.37 29.50
C PRO A 185 5.40 25.84 29.52
N LEU A 186 6.53 25.15 29.34
CA LEU A 186 6.58 23.68 29.34
C LEU A 186 5.96 23.13 30.63
N SER A 187 4.91 22.33 30.50
CA SER A 187 4.13 21.79 31.61
C SER A 187 3.69 20.37 31.28
N PRO A 188 3.60 19.45 32.26
CA PRO A 188 3.06 18.11 32.04
C PRO A 188 1.56 18.10 31.68
N ASP A 189 0.87 19.23 31.83
CA ASP A 189 -0.54 19.39 31.45
C ASP A 189 -0.74 19.84 29.98
N LEU A 190 0.34 20.00 29.21
CA LEU A 190 0.26 20.28 27.77
C LEU A 190 -0.34 19.09 27.01
N ASP A 191 -0.82 19.37 25.78
CA ASP A 191 -1.25 18.31 24.88
C ASP A 191 -0.11 17.32 24.63
N PRO A 192 -0.35 15.99 24.63
CA PRO A 192 0.70 15.00 24.48
C PRO A 192 1.53 15.18 23.21
N TYR A 193 0.90 15.61 22.12
CA TYR A 193 1.60 15.85 20.86
C TYR A 193 2.57 17.03 21.00
N GLU A 194 2.07 18.19 21.45
CA GLU A 194 2.88 19.40 21.67
C GLU A 194 4.03 19.14 22.64
N LEU A 195 3.76 18.43 23.73
CA LEU A 195 4.76 18.10 24.73
C LEU A 195 5.89 17.23 24.15
N SER A 196 5.53 16.19 23.38
CA SER A 196 6.50 15.28 22.77
C SER A 196 7.40 16.00 21.76
N GLU A 197 6.82 16.91 20.96
CA GLU A 197 7.56 17.68 19.98
C GLU A 197 8.55 18.64 20.64
N ARG A 198 8.11 19.36 21.68
CA ARG A 198 8.98 20.29 22.41
C ARG A 198 10.12 19.56 23.12
N LEU A 199 9.84 18.42 23.75
CA LEU A 199 10.88 17.59 24.37
C LEU A 199 11.87 17.06 23.32
N PHE A 200 11.38 16.67 22.13
CA PHE A 200 12.25 16.23 21.04
C PHE A 200 13.16 17.36 20.53
N ARG A 201 12.63 18.58 20.37
CA ARG A 201 13.44 19.76 20.00
C ARG A 201 14.52 20.04 21.05
N ILE A 202 14.14 20.07 22.33
CA ILE A 202 15.11 20.23 23.44
C ILE A 202 16.18 19.15 23.40
N TYR A 203 15.78 17.89 23.21
CA TYR A 203 16.71 16.76 23.10
C TYR A 203 17.66 16.89 21.91
N SER A 204 17.15 17.30 20.75
CA SER A 204 17.96 17.47 19.54
C SER A 204 19.08 18.50 19.74
N VAL A 205 18.76 19.61 20.42
CA VAL A 205 19.71 20.69 20.70
C VAL A 205 20.77 20.26 21.72
N ILE A 206 20.38 19.49 22.74
CA ILE A 206 21.31 18.92 23.72
C ILE A 206 22.29 17.96 23.02
N ARG A 207 21.83 17.17 22.05
CA ARG A 207 22.65 16.18 21.34
C ARG A 207 23.62 16.78 20.31
N THR A 208 23.27 17.91 19.71
CA THR A 208 24.13 18.60 18.73
C THR A 208 25.30 19.37 19.36
N LYS A 209 25.36 19.48 20.68
CA LYS A 209 26.52 19.98 21.43
C LYS A 209 27.35 18.83 21.97
#